data_AF-A0A1N6XQJ0-F1
#
_entry.id   AF-A0A1N6XQJ0-F1
#
_cell.length_a   1.000
_cell.length_b   1.000
_cell.length_c   1.000
_cell.angle_alpha   90.00
_cell.angle_beta   90.00
_cell.angle_gamma   90.00
#
_symmetry.space_group_name_H-M   'P 1'
#
loop_
_entity.id
_entity.type
_entity.pdbx_description
1 polymer ?
#
loop_
_entity_poly.entity_id
_entity_poly.type
_entity_poly.pdbx_seq_one_letter_code
_entity_poly.pdbx_strand_id
1 'polypeptide(L)'
;MGDTANDGGQLLVDLLEFLDAVASETLLSTSDSVFKLLGDEQRRHLVLYLTEQDTVTPLSRVALEITSRCNDTPYTDITPAEQERTRFRLEQEHLPRLADYDILSWSYGDDMVEPIPKTPFGGKENEA
;
A
#
# COMPACT_ATOMS: atom_id res chain seq x y z
N MET A 1 15.51 -10.64 -29.09
CA MET A 1 16.90 -10.17 -28.93
C MET A 1 16.81 -8.73 -28.45
N GLY A 2 16.92 -8.49 -27.15
CA GLY A 2 16.73 -7.18 -26.54
C GLY A 2 16.64 -7.28 -25.02
N ASP A 3 17.75 -6.98 -24.37
CA ASP A 3 17.87 -6.33 -23.07
C ASP A 3 17.52 -7.07 -21.77
N THR A 4 18.16 -8.22 -21.50
CA THR A 4 18.26 -8.78 -20.14
C THR A 4 19.59 -8.41 -19.45
N ALA A 5 20.41 -7.54 -20.07
CA ALA A 5 21.74 -7.17 -19.57
C ALA A 5 21.74 -5.86 -18.77
N ASN A 6 20.72 -5.01 -18.93
CA ASN A 6 20.59 -3.73 -18.22
C ASN A 6 19.81 -3.84 -16.89
N ASP A 7 19.04 -4.91 -16.71
CA ASP A 7 18.13 -5.09 -15.57
C ASP A 7 18.88 -5.23 -14.23
N GLY A 8 19.98 -5.99 -14.22
CA GLY A 8 20.81 -6.15 -13.01
C GLY A 8 21.55 -4.89 -12.57
N GLY A 9 21.87 -4.00 -13.52
CA GLY A 9 22.51 -2.71 -13.24
C GLY A 9 21.52 -1.72 -12.62
N GLN A 10 20.31 -1.63 -13.18
CA GLN A 10 19.26 -0.78 -12.64
C GLN A 10 18.81 -1.26 -11.25
N LEU A 11 18.63 -2.56 -11.06
CA LEU A 11 18.29 -3.13 -9.75
C LEU A 11 19.33 -2.80 -8.67
N LEU A 12 20.62 -2.77 -9.01
CA LEU A 12 21.66 -2.38 -8.07
C LEU A 12 21.57 -0.90 -7.70
N VAL A 13 21.30 -0.02 -8.68
CA VAL A 13 21.10 1.42 -8.43
C VAL A 13 19.89 1.65 -7.53
N ASP A 14 18.74 1.06 -7.88
CA ASP A 14 17.51 1.19 -7.11
C ASP A 14 17.68 0.67 -5.67
N LEU A 15 18.39 -0.45 -5.51
CA LEU A 15 18.70 -1.01 -4.20
C LEU A 15 19.61 -0.08 -3.38
N LEU A 16 20.65 0.50 -3.99
CA LEU A 16 21.56 1.41 -3.30
C LEU A 16 20.85 2.71 -2.90
N GLU A 17 19.99 3.26 -3.75
CA GLU A 17 19.15 4.42 -3.43
C GLU A 17 18.19 4.11 -2.28
N PHE A 18 17.56 2.93 -2.29
CA PHE A 18 16.70 2.49 -1.18
C PHE A 18 17.47 2.33 0.14
N LEU A 19 18.68 1.74 0.09
CA LEU A 19 19.53 1.55 1.27
C LEU A 19 20.08 2.87 1.84
N ASP A 20 20.21 3.92 1.01
CA ASP A 20 20.56 5.26 1.47
C ASP A 20 19.35 5.95 2.14
N ALA A 21 18.16 5.73 1.60
CA ALA A 21 16.92 6.30 2.15
C ALA A 21 16.49 5.64 3.48
N VAL A 22 16.81 4.36 3.70
CA VAL A 22 16.42 3.60 4.89
C VAL A 22 17.61 3.31 5.78
N ALA A 23 17.59 3.78 7.02
CA ALA A 23 18.63 3.50 7.99
C ALA A 23 18.83 1.97 8.18
N SER A 24 20.08 1.52 8.21
CA SER A 24 20.41 0.09 8.32
C SER A 24 19.81 -0.58 9.56
N GLU A 25 19.72 0.15 10.67
CA GLU A 25 19.07 -0.33 11.89
C GLU A 25 17.58 -0.63 11.67
N THR A 26 16.86 0.23 10.96
CA THR A 26 15.44 0.01 10.60
C THR A 26 15.31 -1.22 9.71
N LEU A 27 16.16 -1.37 8.69
CA LEU A 27 16.09 -2.50 7.78
C LEU A 27 16.31 -3.84 8.50
N LEU A 28 17.25 -3.90 9.45
CA LEU A 28 17.58 -5.11 10.20
C LEU A 28 16.58 -5.43 11.33
N SER A 29 15.90 -4.42 11.88
CA SER A 29 14.91 -4.58 12.95
C SER A 29 13.48 -4.75 12.44
N THR A 30 13.21 -4.38 11.18
CA THR A 30 11.90 -4.53 10.55
C THR A 30 11.57 -6.00 10.33
N SER A 31 10.37 -6.40 10.75
CA SER A 31 9.88 -7.77 10.56
C SER A 31 9.66 -8.11 9.09
N ASP A 32 9.96 -9.36 8.70
CA ASP A 32 9.64 -9.95 7.39
C ASP A 32 8.18 -9.72 6.96
N SER A 33 7.24 -9.65 7.92
CA SER A 33 5.83 -9.39 7.63
C SER A 33 5.61 -8.03 6.97
N VAL A 34 6.36 -7.00 7.37
CA VAL A 34 6.27 -5.66 6.78
C VAL A 34 6.77 -5.69 5.33
N PHE A 35 7.88 -6.38 5.06
CA PHE A 35 8.39 -6.54 3.70
C PHE A 35 7.43 -7.34 2.81
N LYS A 36 6.82 -8.42 3.33
CA LYS A 36 5.77 -9.17 2.62
C LYS A 36 4.56 -8.32 2.31
N LEU A 37 4.21 -7.42 3.22
CA LEU A 37 3.10 -6.49 3.05
C LEU A 37 3.41 -5.47 1.94
N LEU A 38 4.58 -4.84 1.99
CA LEU A 38 5.01 -3.83 1.01
C LEU A 38 5.56 -4.41 -0.30
N GLY A 39 5.56 -5.73 -0.45
CA GLY A 39 6.02 -6.42 -1.66
C GLY A 39 5.11 -6.28 -2.88
N ASP A 40 3.87 -5.78 -2.69
CA ASP A 40 2.94 -5.48 -3.78
C ASP A 40 2.87 -3.97 -4.03
N GLU A 41 3.04 -3.56 -5.28
CA GLU A 41 3.04 -2.15 -5.68
C GLU A 41 1.73 -1.43 -5.35
N GLN A 42 0.59 -2.03 -5.66
CA GLN A 42 -0.71 -1.43 -5.34
C GLN A 42 -0.88 -1.29 -3.83
N ARG A 43 -0.40 -2.28 -3.05
CA ARG A 43 -0.44 -2.19 -1.59
C ARG A 43 0.45 -1.08 -1.04
N ARG A 44 1.61 -0.82 -1.64
CA ARG A 44 2.45 0.34 -1.28
C ARG A 44 1.70 1.66 -1.49
N HIS A 45 1.08 1.84 -2.66
CA HIS A 45 0.30 3.06 -2.92
C HIS A 45 -0.90 3.17 -1.99
N LEU A 46 -1.60 2.07 -1.70
CA LEU A 46 -2.72 2.04 -0.77
C LEU A 46 -2.30 2.47 0.64
N VAL A 47 -1.24 1.87 1.16
CA VAL A 47 -0.73 2.19 2.51
C VAL A 47 -0.33 3.66 2.58
N LEU A 48 0.47 4.16 1.61
CA LEU A 48 0.88 5.56 1.58
C LEU A 48 -0.34 6.49 1.54
N TYR A 49 -1.29 6.23 0.63
CA TYR A 49 -2.50 7.04 0.52
C TYR A 49 -3.31 7.07 1.82
N LEU A 50 -3.53 5.92 2.47
CA LEU A 50 -4.29 5.84 3.71
C LEU A 50 -3.56 6.46 4.90
N THR A 51 -2.22 6.49 4.91
CA THR A 51 -1.44 7.22 5.93
C THR A 51 -1.50 8.74 5.75
N GLU A 52 -1.73 9.21 4.52
CA GLU A 52 -1.91 10.63 4.20
C GLU A 52 -3.33 11.12 4.57
N GLN A 53 -4.31 10.22 4.69
CA GLN A 53 -5.69 10.59 5.02
C GLN A 53 -5.88 10.78 6.54
N ASP A 54 -6.65 11.80 6.91
CA ASP A 54 -7.12 12.02 8.28
C ASP A 54 -8.59 11.65 8.47
N THR A 55 -9.30 11.31 7.38
CA THR A 55 -10.74 11.06 7.39
C THR A 55 -11.10 9.82 6.59
N VAL A 56 -12.22 9.19 6.99
CA VAL A 56 -12.83 8.07 6.26
C VAL A 56 -13.08 8.47 4.81
N THR A 57 -12.69 7.60 3.88
CA THR A 57 -12.71 7.88 2.44
C THR A 57 -13.51 6.82 1.68
N PRO A 58 -14.37 7.19 0.72
CA PRO A 58 -15.10 6.21 -0.09
C PRO A 58 -14.15 5.30 -0.86
N LEU A 59 -14.38 3.99 -0.83
CA LEU A 59 -13.57 2.98 -1.52
C LEU A 59 -13.44 3.28 -3.03
N SER A 60 -14.48 3.84 -3.64
CA SER A 60 -14.45 4.28 -5.04
C SER A 60 -13.42 5.38 -5.28
N ARG A 61 -13.25 6.32 -4.34
CA ARG A 61 -12.23 7.37 -4.40
C ARG A 61 -10.84 6.81 -4.16
N VAL A 62 -10.70 5.90 -3.20
CA VAL A 62 -9.44 5.16 -2.98
C VAL A 62 -9.03 4.45 -4.28
N ALA A 63 -9.95 3.71 -4.91
CA ALA A 63 -9.68 3.01 -6.16
C ALA A 63 -9.24 3.95 -7.30
N LEU A 64 -9.86 5.13 -7.42
CA LEU A 64 -9.47 6.13 -8.41
C LEU A 64 -8.03 6.62 -8.19
N GLU A 65 -7.69 6.96 -6.95
CA GLU A 65 -6.34 7.39 -6.58
C GLU A 65 -5.31 6.30 -6.89
N ILE A 66 -5.55 5.06 -6.45
CA ILE A 66 -4.59 3.98 -6.63
C ILE A 66 -4.41 3.65 -8.12
N THR A 67 -5.49 3.69 -8.93
CA THR A 67 -5.36 3.56 -10.39
C THR A 67 -4.51 4.68 -10.97
N SER A 68 -4.71 5.92 -10.53
CA SER A 68 -3.93 7.07 -11.01
C SER A 68 -2.45 6.92 -10.68
N ARG A 69 -2.11 6.58 -9.42
CA ARG A 69 -0.71 6.44 -8.97
C ARG A 69 0.01 5.28 -9.64
N CYS A 70 -0.63 4.11 -9.77
CA CYS A 70 0.00 2.93 -10.38
C CYS A 70 0.18 3.04 -11.89
N ASN A 71 -0.74 3.71 -12.58
CA ASN A 71 -0.70 3.81 -14.04
C ASN A 71 -0.06 5.12 -14.53
N ASP A 72 0.38 5.99 -13.61
CA ASP A 72 0.82 7.36 -13.90
C ASP A 72 -0.16 8.08 -14.85
N THR A 73 -1.46 7.96 -14.54
CA THR A 73 -2.56 8.42 -15.41
C THR A 73 -3.40 9.47 -14.67
N PRO A 74 -3.67 10.65 -15.26
CA PRO A 74 -4.48 11.67 -14.62
C PRO A 74 -5.94 11.22 -14.47
N TYR A 75 -6.65 11.73 -13.46
CA TYR A 75 -8.04 11.33 -13.16
C TYR A 75 -9.01 11.46 -14.34
N THR A 76 -8.78 12.43 -15.23
CA THR A 76 -9.64 12.67 -16.40
C THR A 76 -9.57 11.56 -17.44
N ASP A 77 -8.48 10.79 -17.44
CA ASP A 77 -8.18 9.80 -18.47
C ASP A 77 -8.43 8.37 -17.96
N ILE A 78 -8.76 8.22 -16.68
CA ILE A 78 -9.09 6.94 -16.07
C ILE A 78 -10.51 6.53 -16.48
N THR A 79 -10.62 5.36 -17.09
CA THR A 79 -11.92 4.81 -17.45
C THR A 79 -12.64 4.23 -16.22
N PRO A 80 -13.99 4.22 -16.22
CA PRO A 80 -14.76 3.56 -15.17
C PRO A 80 -14.38 2.08 -14.99
N ALA A 81 -14.01 1.39 -16.07
CA ALA A 81 -13.61 -0.02 -16.03
C ALA A 81 -12.27 -0.24 -15.31
N GLU A 82 -11.30 0.67 -15.48
CA GLU A 82 -10.01 0.61 -14.78
C GLU A 82 -10.18 0.89 -13.29
N GLN A 83 -10.94 1.94 -12.95
CA GLN A 83 -11.28 2.25 -11.56
C GLN A 83 -12.01 1.07 -10.90
N GLU A 84 -12.99 0.48 -11.58
CA GLU A 84 -13.76 -0.67 -11.09
C GLU A 84 -12.87 -1.88 -10.83
N ARG A 85 -11.95 -2.19 -11.76
CA ARG A 85 -11.01 -3.29 -11.62
C ARG A 85 -10.10 -3.10 -10.42
N THR A 86 -9.57 -1.89 -10.21
CA THR A 86 -8.77 -1.58 -9.02
C THR A 86 -9.60 -1.70 -7.76
N ARG A 87 -10.85 -1.21 -7.76
CA ARG A 87 -11.76 -1.34 -6.62
C ARG A 87 -11.94 -2.79 -6.20
N PHE A 88 -12.23 -3.68 -7.16
CA PHE A 88 -12.36 -5.10 -6.87
C PHE A 88 -11.08 -5.71 -6.30
N ARG A 89 -9.90 -5.36 -6.83
CA ARG A 89 -8.62 -5.85 -6.27
C ARG A 89 -8.39 -5.36 -4.84
N LEU A 90 -8.73 -4.09 -4.55
CA LEU A 90 -8.63 -3.55 -3.20
C LEU A 90 -9.52 -4.30 -2.22
N GLU A 91 -10.79 -4.49 -2.57
CA GLU A 91 -11.78 -5.16 -1.72
C GLU A 91 -11.48 -6.65 -1.50
N GLN A 92 -11.05 -7.37 -2.54
CA GLN A 92 -10.86 -8.83 -2.49
C GLN A 92 -9.50 -9.27 -1.94
N GLU A 93 -8.45 -8.45 -2.13
CA GLU A 93 -7.08 -8.86 -1.83
C GLU A 93 -6.38 -7.91 -0.86
N HIS A 94 -6.35 -6.61 -1.16
CA HIS A 94 -5.45 -5.71 -0.45
C HIS A 94 -5.97 -5.29 0.92
N LEU A 95 -7.23 -4.87 1.01
CA LEU A 95 -7.84 -4.46 2.28
C LEU A 95 -7.97 -5.63 3.27
N PRO A 96 -8.44 -6.83 2.86
CA PRO A 96 -8.42 -8.00 3.75
C PRO A 96 -7.03 -8.32 4.28
N ARG A 97 -5.99 -8.27 3.42
CA ARG A 97 -4.62 -8.51 3.88
C ARG A 97 -4.15 -7.46 4.87
N LEU A 98 -4.50 -6.18 4.71
CA LEU A 98 -4.14 -5.15 5.70
C LEU A 98 -4.87 -5.38 7.03
N ALA A 99 -6.13 -5.82 6.99
CA ALA A 99 -6.88 -6.20 8.18
C ALA A 99 -6.31 -7.44 8.88
N ASP A 100 -5.83 -8.45 8.14
CA ASP A 100 -5.19 -9.65 8.70
C ASP A 100 -3.92 -9.35 9.52
N TYR A 101 -3.26 -8.22 9.22
CA TYR A 101 -2.09 -7.73 9.97
C TYR A 101 -2.46 -6.66 11.02
N ASP A 102 -3.74 -6.47 11.31
CA ASP A 102 -4.27 -5.46 12.24
C ASP A 102 -3.82 -4.02 11.90
N ILE A 103 -3.62 -3.70 10.61
CA ILE A 103 -3.17 -2.38 10.17
C ILE A 103 -4.33 -1.41 9.99
N LEU A 104 -5.51 -1.92 9.65
CA LEU A 104 -6.75 -1.15 9.55
C LEU A 104 -7.96 -2.03 9.88
N SER A 105 -9.09 -1.40 10.19
CA SER A 105 -10.38 -2.10 10.29
C SER A 105 -11.06 -2.13 8.91
N TRP A 106 -11.45 -3.30 8.45
CA TRP A 106 -12.15 -3.48 7.18
C TRP A 106 -13.10 -4.67 7.25
N SER A 107 -14.33 -4.47 6.75
CA SER A 107 -15.28 -5.56 6.49
C SER A 107 -15.66 -5.63 5.01
N TYR A 108 -15.90 -6.85 4.52
CA TYR A 108 -16.32 -7.05 3.15
C TYR A 108 -17.67 -6.40 2.87
N GLY A 109 -17.78 -5.65 1.77
CA GLY A 109 -18.98 -4.89 1.41
C GLY A 109 -19.07 -3.50 2.02
N ASP A 110 -18.07 -3.09 2.82
CA ASP A 110 -17.95 -1.69 3.24
C ASP A 110 -17.63 -0.81 2.01
N ASP A 111 -18.26 0.35 1.92
CA ASP A 111 -18.01 1.33 0.86
C ASP A 111 -17.06 2.45 1.32
N MET A 112 -16.63 2.40 2.58
CA MET A 112 -15.85 3.42 3.26
C MET A 112 -14.62 2.79 3.91
N VAL A 113 -13.45 3.37 3.62
CA VAL A 113 -12.16 2.92 4.15
C VAL A 113 -11.69 3.91 5.20
N GLU A 114 -11.38 3.42 6.39
CA GLU A 114 -10.77 4.21 7.45
C GLU A 114 -9.28 4.49 7.17
N PRO A 115 -8.76 5.66 7.57
CA PRO A 115 -7.32 5.92 7.50
C PRO A 115 -6.55 4.95 8.41
N ILE A 116 -5.29 4.69 8.07
CA ILE A 116 -4.41 3.89 8.94
C ILE A 116 -4.17 4.69 10.22
N PRO A 117 -4.41 4.12 11.41
CA PRO A 117 -4.28 4.87 12.64
C PRO A 117 -2.81 5.25 12.87
N LYS A 118 -2.60 6.49 13.31
CA LYS A 118 -1.24 7.01 13.63
C LYS A 118 -0.67 6.42 14.92
N THR A 119 -1.49 5.70 15.67
CA THR A 119 -1.12 4.96 16.88
C THR A 119 -1.65 3.54 16.77
N PRO A 120 -0.90 2.51 17.20
CA PRO A 120 -1.37 1.11 17.12
C PRO A 120 -2.74 0.95 17.79
N PHE A 121 -3.58 0.08 17.22
CA PHE A 121 -4.82 -0.33 17.87
C PHE A 121 -4.51 -0.97 19.22
N GLY A 122 -4.78 -0.26 20.31
CA GLY A 122 -4.76 -0.77 21.68
C GLY A 122 -3.61 -1.71 22.02
N GLY A 123 -2.44 -1.15 22.36
CA GLY A 123 -1.54 -1.86 23.26
C GLY A 123 -2.36 -2.18 24.51
N LYS A 124 -2.54 -3.48 24.82
CA LYS A 124 -3.11 -3.86 26.11
C LYS A 124 -2.25 -3.18 27.18
N GLU A 125 -2.82 -2.20 27.86
CA GLU A 125 -2.32 -1.77 29.15
C GLU A 125 -2.21 -3.06 29.98
N ASN A 126 -0.97 -3.40 30.35
CA ASN A 126 -0.72 -4.45 31.33
C ASN A 126 -1.38 -3.96 32.62
N GLU A 127 -2.56 -4.51 32.94
CA GLU A 127 -3.13 -4.40 34.27
C GLU A 127 -2.29 -5.29 35.20
N ALA A 128 -1.76 -4.64 36.24
CA ALA A 128 -0.81 -5.17 37.22
C ALA A 128 -1.42 -6.16 38.21
#